data_AF-A0A6J5FCJ8-F1
#
_entry.id   AF-A0A6J5FCJ8-F1
#
_cell.length_a   1.000
_cell.length_b   1.000
_cell.length_c   1.000
_cell.angle_alpha   90.00
_cell.angle_beta   90.00
_cell.angle_gamma   90.00
#
_symmetry.space_group_name_H-M   'P 1'
#
loop_
_entity.id
_entity.type
_entity.pdbx_description
1 polymer ?
#
loop_
_entity_poly.entity_id
_entity_poly.type
_entity_poly.pdbx_seq_one_letter_code
_entity_poly.pdbx_strand_id
1 'polypeptide(L)'
;MTMHPDSPTPPENTLAYATFIISSEDTHPDTWTGFFGIFPSRTITRGQPYQLPSGRLSSRPGKLNLWALESKAAVHSDRLEPHLRYLLERLKLPREGLRERIEKAGAQMRFFCYWDNEMGNRVPYVSDATRQLIESLGGVVEIDEYR
;
A
#
# COMPACT_ATOMS: atom_id res chain seq x y z
N MET A 1 13.41 27.10 2.47
CA MET A 1 13.03 25.81 1.86
C MET A 1 11.93 25.23 2.73
N THR A 2 10.73 25.12 2.17
CA THR A 2 9.51 24.74 2.90
C THR A 2 9.53 23.23 3.12
N MET A 3 9.87 22.79 4.34
CA MET A 3 9.73 21.39 4.72
C MET A 3 8.24 21.05 4.80
N HIS A 4 7.79 20.05 4.03
CA HIS A 4 6.46 19.47 4.19
C HIS A 4 6.47 18.60 5.47
N PRO A 5 5.74 18.97 6.54
CA PRO A 5 5.80 18.25 7.80
C PRO A 5 4.54 17.41 7.92
N ASP A 6 4.47 16.24 7.29
CA ASP A 6 3.42 15.24 7.60
C ASP A 6 3.70 13.83 7.01
N SER A 7 4.95 13.52 6.64
CA SER A 7 5.34 12.13 6.42
C SER A 7 5.65 11.49 7.78
N PRO A 8 5.06 10.33 8.12
CA PRO A 8 5.41 9.63 9.36
C PRO A 8 6.90 9.33 9.38
N THR A 9 7.58 9.75 10.42
CA THR A 9 8.90 9.23 10.77
C THR A 9 8.73 7.73 11.00
N PRO A 10 9.39 6.86 10.23
CA PRO A 10 9.39 5.43 10.52
C PRO A 10 9.96 5.21 11.93
N PRO A 11 9.55 4.15 12.65
CA PRO A 11 10.26 3.76 13.86
C PRO A 11 11.72 3.51 13.48
N GLU A 12 12.65 3.89 14.36
CA GLU A 12 14.06 4.27 14.13
C GLU A 12 14.97 3.32 13.31
N ASN A 13 14.46 2.23 12.73
CA ASN A 13 15.19 1.31 11.86
C ASN A 13 14.38 0.73 10.67
N THR A 14 13.17 1.23 10.36
CA THR A 14 12.42 0.72 9.20
C THR A 14 12.91 1.37 7.91
N LEU A 15 13.79 0.67 7.20
CA LEU A 15 14.41 1.17 5.97
C LEU A 15 13.69 0.76 4.67
N ALA A 16 12.68 -0.11 4.78
CA ALA A 16 11.86 -0.57 3.68
C ALA A 16 10.50 -1.08 4.22
N TYR A 17 9.42 -0.86 3.47
CA TYR A 17 8.18 -1.64 3.58
C TYR A 17 7.30 -1.43 2.35
N ALA A 18 6.36 -2.34 2.13
CA ALA A 18 5.35 -2.21 1.08
C ALA A 18 3.93 -2.15 1.66
N THR A 19 3.07 -1.44 0.96
CA THR A 19 1.63 -1.32 1.22
C THR A 19 0.85 -1.65 -0.04
N PHE A 20 -0.02 -2.64 0.04
CA PHE A 20 -1.01 -2.88 -1.00
C PHE A 20 -2.19 -1.94 -0.79
N ILE A 21 -2.65 -1.26 -1.84
CA ILE A 21 -3.73 -0.28 -1.77
C ILE A 21 -4.72 -0.54 -2.91
N ILE A 22 -6.00 -0.60 -2.57
CA ILE A 22 -7.10 -0.43 -3.52
C ILE A 22 -7.84 0.86 -3.17
N SER A 23 -8.06 1.71 -4.16
CA SER A 23 -8.84 2.94 -4.01
C SER A 23 -9.92 3.06 -5.08
N SER A 24 -11.07 3.61 -4.72
CA SER A 24 -12.18 3.82 -5.64
C SER A 24 -13.04 5.01 -5.20
N GLU A 25 -13.85 5.55 -6.11
CA GLU A 25 -14.80 6.61 -5.77
C GLU A 25 -16.03 6.07 -5.03
N ASP A 26 -16.55 4.91 -5.45
CA ASP A 26 -17.90 4.45 -5.08
C ASP A 26 -17.91 3.13 -4.29
N THR A 27 -16.85 2.33 -4.36
CA THR A 27 -16.81 1.02 -3.68
C THR A 27 -16.32 1.17 -2.24
N HIS A 28 -17.19 0.83 -1.28
CA HIS A 28 -16.86 0.89 0.15
C HIS A 28 -15.70 -0.07 0.50
N PRO A 29 -14.76 0.31 1.39
CA PRO A 29 -13.60 -0.53 1.76
C PRO A 29 -13.95 -1.94 2.24
N ASP A 30 -15.10 -2.10 2.92
CA ASP A 30 -15.54 -3.41 3.43
C ASP A 30 -15.77 -4.45 2.33
N THR A 31 -16.04 -4.00 1.10
CA THR A 31 -16.12 -4.88 -0.07
C THR A 31 -14.81 -5.67 -0.25
N TRP A 32 -13.67 -5.01 -0.06
CA TRP A 32 -12.36 -5.63 -0.18
C TRP A 32 -12.02 -6.49 1.03
N THR A 33 -12.43 -6.08 2.23
CA THR A 33 -12.34 -6.93 3.44
C THR A 33 -13.08 -8.25 3.22
N GLY A 34 -14.32 -8.20 2.71
CA GLY A 34 -15.10 -9.38 2.38
C GLY A 34 -14.49 -10.21 1.24
N PHE A 35 -14.00 -9.56 0.18
CA PHE A 35 -13.38 -10.24 -0.95
C PHE A 35 -12.09 -10.98 -0.55
N PHE A 36 -11.20 -10.32 0.20
CA PHE A 36 -9.93 -10.93 0.60
C PHE A 36 -10.07 -11.88 1.80
N GLY A 37 -11.06 -11.63 2.68
CA GLY A 37 -11.25 -12.35 3.94
C GLY A 37 -10.22 -11.97 4.99
N ILE A 38 -9.67 -10.75 4.92
CA ILE A 38 -8.62 -10.26 5.84
C ILE A 38 -8.94 -8.83 6.25
N PHE A 39 -8.62 -8.49 7.50
CA PHE A 39 -8.74 -7.12 7.98
C PHE A 39 -7.61 -6.24 7.40
N PRO A 40 -7.94 -5.04 6.90
CA PRO A 40 -6.95 -4.09 6.43
C PRO A 40 -6.10 -3.56 7.59
N SER A 41 -4.91 -3.06 7.28
CA SER A 41 -4.16 -2.21 8.21
C SER A 41 -4.74 -0.80 8.27
N ARG A 42 -5.36 -0.33 7.19
CA ARG A 42 -5.95 1.01 7.10
C ARG A 42 -7.12 1.05 6.12
N THR A 43 -8.14 1.81 6.49
CA THR A 43 -9.24 2.19 5.59
C THR A 43 -9.46 3.70 5.60
N ILE A 44 -9.95 4.23 4.48
CA ILE A 44 -10.52 5.58 4.40
C ILE A 44 -11.88 5.42 3.72
N THR A 45 -12.90 6.06 4.28
CA THR A 45 -14.22 6.15 3.65
C THR A 45 -14.38 7.55 3.07
N ARG A 46 -14.81 7.62 1.80
CA ARG A 46 -15.02 8.90 1.11
C ARG A 46 -16.00 9.77 1.91
N GLY A 47 -15.68 11.05 2.06
CA GLY A 47 -16.50 12.01 2.81
C GLY A 47 -16.35 11.95 4.33
N GLN A 48 -15.59 10.99 4.89
CA GLN A 48 -15.39 10.86 6.33
C GLN A 48 -13.97 11.30 6.76
N PRO A 49 -13.80 11.83 7.97
CA PRO A 49 -12.48 11.99 8.58
C PRO A 49 -11.77 10.64 8.72
N TYR A 50 -10.44 10.63 8.64
CA TYR A 50 -9.63 9.42 8.78
C TYR A 50 -8.43 9.66 9.70
N GLN A 51 -7.87 8.60 10.27
CA GLN A 51 -6.68 8.72 11.11
C GLN A 51 -5.42 8.92 10.25
N LEU A 52 -4.66 9.96 10.60
CA LEU A 52 -3.32 10.20 10.09
C LEU A 52 -2.32 9.29 10.79
N PRO A 53 -1.13 9.08 10.20
CA PRO A 53 -0.06 8.32 10.84
C PRO A 53 0.34 8.82 12.24
N SER A 54 0.13 10.12 12.53
CA SER A 54 0.33 10.72 13.84
C SER A 54 -0.72 10.32 14.89
N GLY A 55 -1.73 9.53 14.51
CA GLY A 55 -2.89 9.18 15.34
C GLY A 55 -3.98 10.26 15.39
N ARG A 56 -3.72 11.45 14.83
CA ARG A 56 -4.70 12.54 14.76
C ARG A 56 -5.74 12.25 13.67
N LEU A 57 -6.97 12.76 13.85
CA LEU A 57 -7.95 12.77 12.77
C LEU A 57 -7.58 13.83 11.73
N SER A 58 -7.86 13.52 10.46
CA SER A 58 -7.65 14.41 9.33
C SER A 58 -8.56 15.64 9.44
N SER A 59 -8.02 16.81 9.12
CA SER A 59 -8.80 18.06 9.03
C SER A 59 -9.69 18.12 7.79
N ARG A 60 -9.41 17.29 6.79
CA ARG A 60 -10.19 17.17 5.54
C ARG A 60 -10.74 15.75 5.39
N PRO A 61 -11.97 15.59 4.89
CA PRO A 61 -12.53 14.27 4.65
C PRO A 61 -11.75 13.52 3.55
N GLY A 62 -11.83 12.19 3.59
CA GLY A 62 -11.27 11.33 2.56
C GLY A 62 -11.88 11.64 1.18
N LYS A 63 -11.02 11.80 0.17
CA LYS A 63 -11.47 12.06 -1.21
C LYS A 63 -12.00 10.80 -1.91
N LEU A 64 -11.50 9.63 -1.52
CA LEU A 64 -11.80 8.32 -2.09
C LEU A 64 -12.05 7.32 -0.96
N ASN A 65 -12.71 6.22 -1.32
CA ASN A 65 -12.68 5.01 -0.53
C ASN A 65 -11.32 4.33 -0.73
N LEU A 66 -10.68 3.92 0.35
CA LEU A 66 -9.37 3.28 0.35
C LEU A 66 -9.39 2.08 1.29
N TRP A 67 -8.82 0.98 0.80
CA TRP A 67 -8.52 -0.21 1.58
C TRP A 67 -7.03 -0.54 1.41
N ALA A 68 -6.30 -0.72 2.51
CA ALA A 68 -4.87 -0.97 2.46
C ALA A 68 -4.41 -2.06 3.43
N LEU A 69 -3.37 -2.77 3.02
CA LEU A 69 -2.66 -3.76 3.83
C LEU A 69 -1.16 -3.47 3.81
N GLU A 70 -0.60 -3.27 4.99
CA GLU A 70 0.82 -2.96 5.19
C GLU A 70 1.61 -4.20 5.61
N SER A 71 2.84 -4.31 5.11
CA SER A 71 3.80 -5.35 5.48
C SER A 71 4.68 -4.98 6.68
N LYS A 72 4.70 -3.71 7.07
CA LYS A 72 5.66 -3.12 8.04
C LYS A 72 5.71 -3.85 9.38
N ALA A 73 4.55 -4.25 9.92
CA ALA A 73 4.49 -4.95 11.21
C ALA A 73 4.78 -6.46 11.10
N ALA A 74 4.76 -7.03 9.90
CA ALA A 74 4.86 -8.47 9.68
C ALA A 74 6.23 -8.92 9.16
N VAL A 75 6.98 -8.04 8.50
CA VAL A 75 8.24 -8.36 7.84
C VAL A 75 9.36 -7.52 8.43
N HIS A 76 10.37 -8.18 8.99
CA HIS A 76 11.59 -7.56 9.52
C HIS A 76 12.70 -7.66 8.47
N SER A 77 12.66 -6.78 7.46
CA SER A 77 13.67 -6.71 6.42
C SER A 77 13.85 -5.27 5.96
N ASP A 78 15.05 -4.95 5.52
CA ASP A 78 15.39 -3.70 4.84
C ASP A 78 15.35 -3.88 3.31
N ARG A 79 14.64 -4.88 2.76
CA ARG A 79 14.56 -5.11 1.31
C ARG A 79 13.11 -5.13 0.86
N LEU A 80 12.78 -4.48 -0.26
CA LEU A 80 11.40 -4.41 -0.76
C LEU A 80 10.83 -5.79 -1.15
N GLU A 81 11.62 -6.64 -1.79
CA GLU A 81 11.16 -7.94 -2.30
C GLU A 81 10.49 -8.83 -1.22
N PRO A 82 11.05 -9.04 -0.01
CA PRO A 82 10.36 -9.70 1.10
C PRO A 82 8.98 -9.12 1.45
N HIS A 83 8.85 -7.79 1.47
CA HIS A 83 7.58 -7.12 1.77
C HIS A 83 6.53 -7.36 0.68
N LEU A 84 6.95 -7.29 -0.58
CA LEU A 84 6.07 -7.56 -1.72
C LEU A 84 5.61 -9.02 -1.73
N ARG A 85 6.53 -9.98 -1.53
CA ARG A 85 6.17 -11.41 -1.43
C ARG A 85 5.19 -11.68 -0.31
N TYR A 86 5.41 -11.11 0.88
CA TYR A 86 4.46 -11.20 1.98
C TYR A 86 3.06 -10.74 1.57
N LEU A 87 2.93 -9.60 0.89
CA LEU A 87 1.62 -9.10 0.45
C LEU A 87 0.98 -10.01 -0.60
N LEU A 88 1.75 -10.47 -1.59
CA LEU A 88 1.28 -11.41 -2.61
C LEU A 88 0.74 -12.69 -1.97
N GLU A 89 1.48 -13.28 -1.03
CA GLU A 89 1.07 -14.49 -0.31
C GLU A 89 -0.15 -14.24 0.58
N ARG A 90 -0.13 -13.14 1.36
CA ARG A 90 -1.19 -12.80 2.31
C ARG A 90 -2.53 -12.54 1.63
N LEU A 91 -2.50 -11.94 0.45
CA LEU A 91 -3.67 -11.66 -0.40
C LEU A 91 -4.05 -12.85 -1.30
N LYS A 92 -3.18 -13.87 -1.38
CA LYS A 92 -3.27 -15.03 -2.26
C LYS A 92 -3.32 -14.63 -3.74
N LEU A 93 -2.35 -13.82 -4.17
CA LEU A 93 -2.23 -13.36 -5.55
C LEU A 93 -1.41 -14.34 -6.42
N PRO A 94 -1.80 -14.57 -7.68
CA PRO A 94 -2.99 -14.04 -8.35
C PRO A 94 -4.27 -14.66 -7.78
N ARG A 95 -5.30 -13.84 -7.59
CA ARG A 95 -6.60 -14.26 -7.04
C ARG A 95 -7.68 -14.19 -8.10
N GLU A 96 -8.42 -15.28 -8.26
CA GLU A 96 -9.49 -15.38 -9.24
C GLU A 96 -10.53 -14.25 -9.06
N GLY A 97 -10.91 -13.64 -10.19
CA GLY A 97 -11.89 -12.55 -10.23
C GLY A 97 -11.42 -11.21 -9.66
N LEU A 98 -10.17 -11.09 -9.17
CA LEU A 98 -9.68 -9.81 -8.63
C LEU A 98 -9.69 -8.72 -9.70
N ARG A 99 -9.09 -8.98 -10.87
CA ARG A 99 -8.98 -8.00 -11.95
C ARG A 99 -10.35 -7.52 -12.43
N GLU A 100 -11.26 -8.44 -12.71
CA GLU A 100 -12.63 -8.13 -13.12
C GLU A 100 -13.37 -7.29 -12.07
N ARG A 101 -13.17 -7.58 -10.77
CA ARG A 101 -13.77 -6.78 -9.68
C ARG A 101 -13.19 -5.38 -9.60
N ILE A 102 -11.88 -5.24 -9.77
CA ILE A 102 -11.22 -3.92 -9.81
C ILE A 102 -11.77 -3.09 -10.98
N GLU A 103 -11.85 -3.69 -12.17
CA GLU A 103 -12.36 -3.04 -13.38
C GLU A 103 -13.84 -2.64 -13.21
N LYS A 104 -14.72 -3.56 -12.77
CA LYS A 104 -16.14 -3.29 -12.51
C LYS A 104 -16.36 -2.22 -11.44
N ALA A 105 -15.47 -2.14 -10.46
CA ALA A 105 -15.54 -1.15 -9.38
C ALA A 105 -15.01 0.24 -9.79
N GLY A 106 -14.42 0.37 -10.99
CA GLY A 106 -13.65 1.57 -11.35
C GLY A 106 -12.51 1.84 -10.37
N ALA A 107 -11.99 0.79 -9.73
CA ALA A 107 -10.98 0.90 -8.69
C ALA A 107 -9.58 0.90 -9.29
N GLN A 108 -8.63 1.44 -8.54
CA GLN A 108 -7.21 1.41 -8.84
C GLN A 108 -6.48 0.58 -7.80
N MET A 109 -5.51 -0.22 -8.26
CA MET A 109 -4.70 -1.10 -7.42
C MET A 109 -3.23 -0.73 -7.54
N ARG A 110 -2.54 -0.56 -6.42
CA ARG A 110 -1.10 -0.28 -6.41
C ARG A 110 -0.38 -0.89 -5.21
N PHE A 111 0.91 -1.14 -5.39
CA PHE A 111 1.86 -1.49 -4.34
C PHE A 111 2.77 -0.30 -4.10
N PHE A 112 2.53 0.41 -3.00
CA PHE A 112 3.34 1.55 -2.58
C PHE A 112 4.49 1.08 -1.70
N CYS A 113 5.72 1.35 -2.12
CA CYS A 113 6.95 0.87 -1.51
C CYS A 113 7.71 2.04 -0.89
N TYR A 114 7.74 2.10 0.44
CA TYR A 114 8.62 3.00 1.16
C TYR A 114 10.05 2.48 1.13
N TRP A 115 10.99 3.34 0.77
CA TRP A 115 12.41 3.02 0.70
C TRP A 115 13.26 4.17 1.26
N ASP A 116 14.05 3.90 2.29
CA ASP A 116 14.92 4.91 2.91
C ASP A 116 16.39 4.77 2.47
N ASN A 117 16.85 5.65 1.59
CA ASN A 117 18.21 5.64 1.09
C ASN A 117 19.02 6.86 1.57
N GLU A 118 18.86 7.30 2.82
CA GLU A 118 19.59 8.45 3.38
C GLU A 118 21.11 8.38 3.15
N MET A 119 21.70 7.19 3.29
CA MET A 119 23.14 6.97 3.09
C MET A 119 23.55 6.90 1.60
N GLY A 120 22.60 6.90 0.67
CA GLY A 120 22.82 6.84 -0.78
C GLY A 120 23.47 5.54 -1.30
N ASN A 121 23.62 4.53 -0.45
CA ASN A 121 24.35 3.29 -0.76
C ASN A 121 23.44 2.07 -0.94
N ARG A 122 22.12 2.26 -0.96
CA ARG A 122 21.11 1.21 -1.13
C ARG A 122 20.40 1.38 -2.47
N VAL A 123 20.05 0.29 -3.12
CA VAL A 123 19.28 0.29 -4.39
C VAL A 123 18.00 -0.51 -4.17
N PRO A 124 16.81 0.06 -4.44
CA PRO A 124 15.57 -0.68 -4.29
C PRO A 124 15.50 -1.80 -5.34
N TYR A 125 15.25 -3.03 -4.88
CA TYR A 125 15.11 -4.19 -5.75
C TYR A 125 13.72 -4.81 -5.65
N VAL A 126 13.13 -5.06 -6.82
CA VAL A 126 11.89 -5.82 -7.01
C VAL A 126 12.14 -6.76 -8.19
N SER A 127 11.89 -8.05 -8.01
CA SER A 127 12.14 -9.03 -9.06
C SER A 127 11.21 -8.87 -10.25
N ASP A 128 11.67 -9.24 -11.45
CA ASP A 128 10.86 -9.17 -12.67
C ASP A 128 9.59 -10.03 -12.56
N ALA A 129 9.69 -11.19 -11.92
CA ALA A 129 8.54 -12.06 -11.65
C ALA A 129 7.49 -11.35 -10.78
N THR A 130 7.91 -10.64 -9.73
CA THR A 130 7.01 -9.83 -8.89
C THR A 130 6.37 -8.70 -9.69
N ARG A 131 7.13 -7.98 -10.53
CA ARG A 131 6.61 -6.90 -11.38
C ARG A 131 5.58 -7.42 -12.38
N GLN A 132 5.94 -8.46 -13.14
CA GLN A 132 5.07 -9.07 -14.15
C GLN A 132 3.77 -9.60 -13.53
N LEU A 133 3.84 -10.22 -12.34
CA LEU A 133 2.65 -10.65 -11.64
C LEU A 133 1.73 -9.46 -11.29
N ILE A 134 2.28 -8.40 -10.69
CA ILE A 134 1.52 -7.21 -10.30
C ILE A 134 0.89 -6.54 -11.53
N GLU A 135 1.66 -6.38 -12.62
CA GLU A 135 1.20 -5.80 -13.88
C GLU A 135 0.10 -6.64 -14.54
N SER A 136 0.21 -7.98 -14.50
CA SER A 136 -0.81 -8.87 -15.07
C SER A 136 -2.19 -8.71 -14.40
N LEU A 137 -2.19 -8.29 -13.13
CA LEU A 137 -3.38 -8.01 -12.34
C LEU A 137 -3.90 -6.58 -12.54
N GLY A 138 -3.25 -5.76 -13.38
CA GLY A 138 -3.56 -4.35 -13.58
C GLY A 138 -3.06 -3.43 -12.45
N GLY A 139 -2.16 -3.94 -11.60
CA GLY A 139 -1.53 -3.16 -10.55
C GLY A 139 -0.25 -2.49 -11.01
N VAL A 140 0.21 -1.52 -10.20
CA VAL A 140 1.51 -0.86 -10.40
C VAL A 140 2.36 -0.93 -9.13
N VAL A 141 3.68 -0.97 -9.30
CA VAL A 141 4.64 -0.82 -8.20
C VAL A 141 5.17 0.61 -8.21
N GLU A 142 4.95 1.34 -7.12
CA GLU A 142 5.41 2.71 -6.92
C GLU A 142 6.44 2.70 -5.79
N ILE A 143 7.65 3.20 -6.07
CA ILE A 143 8.73 3.29 -5.08
C ILE A 143 8.87 4.74 -4.67
N ASP A 144 8.63 5.01 -3.39
CA ASP A 144 8.83 6.30 -2.74
C ASP A 144 10.18 6.27 -2.01
N GLU A 145 11.21 6.75 -2.71
CA GLU A 145 12.58 6.82 -2.21
C GLU A 145 12.80 8.13 -1.44
N TYR A 146 13.21 7.99 -0.17
CA TYR A 146 13.67 9.07 0.69
C TYR A 146 15.20 9.12 0.67
N ARG A 147 15.76 10.33 0.66
CA ARG A 147 17.20 10.60 0.63
C ARG A 147 17.52 11.75 1.59
#